data_AF-A0A1G6KDG8-F1
#
_entry.id   AF-A0A1G6KDG8-F1
#
_cell.length_a   1.000
_cell.length_b   1.000
_cell.length_c   1.000
_cell.angle_alpha   90.00
_cell.angle_beta   90.00
_cell.angle_gamma   90.00
#
_symmetry.space_group_name_H-M   'P 1'
#
loop_
_entity.id
_entity.type
_entity.pdbx_description
1 polymer ?
#
loop_
_entity_poly.entity_id
_entity_poly.type
_entity_poly.pdbx_seq_one_letter_code
_entity_poly.pdbx_strand_id
1 'polypeptide(L)'
;MFKTKPSILKSATSKSIPSKQNRQGIQFPQSPEQSKPSTSALAKQILHRALQALSAPESIDVMVERKWRKHYPRYFHAMVRHSIQSAQGAVDAAEQALAFAEQEFVVCRDQQTHSLAEEMQSNQALIFDKYIIKGQDNPQLAPWGIPYHGELLTGQALLDQIWTWETQGIIDVTHANALREAAQHPEWFDLSDRTVVLFGAASEAGPLTWLSKWKANIVAIDLPNEKIWQKIQSIIEAGNATLIAPMQPDAKGEKVLGADLLTQNAEIANWLNSFKAKLDLAGIAYLDGEKHVRVSMAMISIMKKVSQIKADSSIMFMLTPTDIYAIPKRVVEVIRTRKQARKAFNKTVSGLSYRLSQRHFFEPNDETVYQADTGAEYAIADCMVIEQGPNYALAKRLQQWYALSARAQGKHVSINIAPSTTTQSVVKNPLLKAAFEGAGLFDVEAFAPETTNAIMAALWIYDLNAPQSPSNPENQLAHPLQLLMENANHGGLWNVPYLARTALPFAAVYGFGKGLRSKYVKK
;
A
#
# COMPACT_ATOMS: atom_id res chain seq x y z
N MET A 1 -19.23 55.37 44.51
CA MET A 1 -18.69 56.75 44.46
C MET A 1 -17.19 56.65 44.18
N PHE A 2 -16.73 57.39 43.16
CA PHE A 2 -15.44 57.36 42.48
C PHE A 2 -14.19 57.10 43.33
N LYS A 3 -13.32 56.18 42.87
CA LYS A 3 -11.85 56.34 42.91
C LYS A 3 -11.20 55.73 41.67
N THR A 4 -10.70 56.62 40.82
CA THR A 4 -9.74 56.38 39.74
C THR A 4 -8.42 55.82 40.30
N LYS A 5 -7.80 54.90 39.56
CA LYS A 5 -6.41 54.45 39.75
C LYS A 5 -5.68 54.44 38.40
N PRO A 6 -4.35 54.64 38.39
CA PRO A 6 -3.62 55.28 37.29
C PRO A 6 -3.18 54.30 36.20
N SER A 7 -2.91 54.88 35.04
CA SER A 7 -2.23 54.29 33.89
C SER A 7 -0.85 53.75 34.27
N ILE A 8 -0.61 52.49 33.90
CA ILE A 8 0.75 51.97 33.73
C ILE A 8 0.81 51.40 32.32
N LEU A 9 1.45 52.16 31.43
CA LEU A 9 1.95 51.68 30.15
C LEU A 9 2.85 50.47 30.41
N LYS A 10 2.40 49.27 30.02
CA LYS A 10 3.30 48.14 29.77
C LYS A 10 3.48 48.03 28.26
N SER A 11 4.72 48.33 27.86
CA SER A 11 5.29 48.16 26.54
C SER A 11 4.80 46.88 25.86
N ALA A 12 4.31 47.04 24.63
CA ALA A 12 4.05 45.95 23.71
C ALA A 12 5.34 45.15 23.49
N THR A 13 5.48 44.04 24.21
CA THR A 13 6.34 42.95 23.78
C THR A 13 5.59 42.25 22.66
N SER A 14 6.09 42.41 21.44
CA SER A 14 5.65 41.67 20.28
C SER A 14 5.68 40.18 20.65
N LYS A 15 4.49 39.57 20.78
CA LYS A 15 4.39 38.12 20.77
C LYS A 15 4.90 37.69 19.41
N SER A 16 6.10 37.13 19.40
CA SER A 16 6.71 36.46 18.26
C SER A 16 5.67 35.58 17.59
N ILE A 17 5.35 35.92 16.34
CA ILE A 17 4.61 35.06 15.43
C ILE A 17 5.31 33.70 15.44
N PRO A 18 4.61 32.57 15.65
CA PRO A 18 5.25 31.26 15.58
C PRO A 18 5.95 31.15 14.22
N SER A 19 7.26 30.92 14.25
CA SER A 19 8.13 30.75 13.09
C SER A 19 7.48 29.82 12.06
N LYS A 20 7.53 30.19 10.77
CA LYS A 20 7.31 29.28 9.63
C LYS A 20 7.98 27.94 9.97
N GLN A 21 7.19 26.90 10.24
CA GLN A 21 7.73 25.55 10.39
C GLN A 21 8.46 25.25 9.07
N ASN A 22 9.78 25.04 9.16
CA ASN A 22 10.65 24.79 8.01
C ASN A 22 10.26 23.43 7.42
N ARG A 23 9.24 23.42 6.55
CA ARG A 23 8.78 22.21 5.86
C ARG A 23 9.81 21.92 4.77
N GLN A 24 10.57 20.85 4.90
CA GLN A 24 11.49 20.38 3.86
C GLN A 24 10.91 19.18 3.10
N GLY A 25 11.35 19.02 1.86
CA GLY A 25 10.98 17.92 0.97
C GLY A 25 9.63 18.10 0.29
N ILE A 26 9.09 17.02 -0.27
CA ILE A 26 7.78 17.01 -0.94
C ILE A 26 6.69 17.52 0.01
N GLN A 27 5.84 18.44 -0.42
CA GLN A 27 4.71 19.00 0.32
C GLN A 27 3.45 19.07 -0.55
N PHE A 28 2.29 19.08 0.11
CA PHE A 28 1.06 19.57 -0.53
C PHE A 28 1.20 21.06 -0.86
N PRO A 29 0.62 21.53 -1.97
CA PRO A 29 0.68 22.93 -2.36
C PRO A 29 -0.01 23.80 -1.30
N GLN A 30 0.56 24.97 -1.06
CA GLN A 30 -0.03 25.98 -0.18
C GLN A 30 -0.76 27.02 -1.04
N SER A 31 -2.07 27.19 -0.82
CA SER A 31 -2.80 28.31 -1.41
C SER A 31 -2.34 29.64 -0.78
N PRO A 32 -2.22 30.73 -1.55
CA PRO A 32 -1.89 32.06 -1.02
C PRO A 32 -2.83 32.53 0.10
N GLU A 33 -4.09 32.09 0.07
CA GLU A 33 -5.14 32.49 1.01
C GLU A 33 -5.15 31.66 2.30
N GLN A 34 -4.43 30.52 2.35
CA GLN A 34 -4.45 29.59 3.48
C GLN A 34 -3.10 29.52 4.19
N SER A 35 -3.13 29.59 5.52
CA SER A 35 -1.94 29.47 6.36
C SER A 35 -1.37 28.05 6.43
N LYS A 36 -2.13 27.04 6.00
CA LYS A 36 -1.72 25.63 5.95
C LYS A 36 -2.24 24.95 4.67
N PRO A 37 -1.43 24.11 3.99
CA PRO A 37 -1.88 23.25 2.91
C PRO A 37 -3.10 22.41 3.29
N SER A 38 -4.07 22.32 2.37
CA SER A 38 -5.28 21.51 2.53
C SER A 38 -5.14 20.20 1.74
N THR A 39 -4.91 19.10 2.46
CA THR A 39 -4.81 17.76 1.83
C THR A 39 -6.14 17.33 1.22
N SER A 40 -7.27 17.79 1.78
CA SER A 40 -8.60 17.44 1.27
C SER A 40 -8.92 18.13 -0.05
N ALA A 41 -8.44 19.37 -0.23
CA ALA A 41 -8.65 20.11 -1.47
C ALA A 41 -7.92 19.42 -2.63
N LEU A 42 -6.63 19.13 -2.45
CA LEU A 42 -5.84 18.43 -3.47
C LEU A 42 -6.40 17.03 -3.76
N ALA A 43 -6.75 16.26 -2.72
CA ALA A 43 -7.33 14.93 -2.91
C ALA A 43 -8.58 14.93 -3.79
N LYS A 44 -9.46 15.91 -3.61
CA LYS A 44 -10.67 16.07 -4.45
C LYS A 44 -10.33 16.46 -5.88
N GLN A 45 -9.35 17.34 -6.07
CA GLN A 45 -8.92 17.74 -7.41
C GLN A 45 -8.30 16.56 -8.17
N ILE A 46 -7.47 15.75 -7.51
CA ILE A 46 -6.89 14.53 -8.11
C ILE A 46 -8.01 13.56 -8.49
N LEU A 47 -8.96 13.29 -7.60
CA LEU A 47 -10.10 12.41 -7.90
C LEU A 47 -11.03 12.98 -8.97
N HIS A 48 -11.20 14.30 -9.01
CA HIS A 48 -11.93 14.98 -10.07
C HIS A 48 -11.33 14.67 -11.44
N ARG A 49 -9.99 14.73 -11.59
CA ARG A 49 -9.33 14.37 -12.86
C ARG A 49 -9.59 12.92 -13.26
N ALA A 50 -9.47 11.98 -12.33
CA ALA A 50 -9.77 10.57 -12.59
C ALA A 50 -11.23 10.36 -13.03
N LEU A 51 -12.18 10.92 -12.28
CA LEU A 51 -13.61 10.81 -12.56
C LEU A 51 -14.00 11.52 -13.87
N GLN A 52 -13.35 12.64 -14.18
CA GLN A 52 -13.56 13.36 -15.44
C GLN A 52 -13.10 12.52 -16.65
N ALA A 53 -11.93 11.87 -16.56
CA ALA A 53 -11.44 10.96 -17.60
C ALA A 53 -12.42 9.80 -17.88
N LEU A 54 -13.11 9.34 -16.84
CA LEU A 54 -14.14 8.30 -16.92
C LEU A 54 -15.51 8.80 -17.37
N SER A 55 -15.66 10.10 -17.68
CA SER A 55 -16.96 10.75 -17.93
C SER A 55 -17.98 10.51 -16.79
N ALA A 56 -17.49 10.33 -15.57
CA ALA A 56 -18.32 10.04 -14.41
C ALA A 56 -19.00 11.33 -13.92
N PRO A 57 -20.34 11.33 -13.69
CA PRO A 57 -21.05 12.50 -13.16
C PRO A 57 -20.53 12.91 -11.77
N GLU A 58 -20.00 11.96 -10.98
CA GLU A 58 -19.41 12.23 -9.67
C GLU A 58 -18.16 13.15 -9.72
N SER A 59 -17.60 13.41 -10.90
CA SER A 59 -16.50 14.37 -11.10
C SER A 59 -16.86 15.79 -10.64
N ILE A 60 -18.13 16.21 -10.75
CA ILE A 60 -18.59 17.52 -10.27
C ILE A 60 -18.85 17.44 -8.75
N ASP A 61 -19.50 16.38 -8.30
CA ASP A 61 -19.88 16.18 -6.90
C ASP A 61 -18.67 16.18 -5.95
N VAL A 62 -17.54 15.58 -6.35
CA VAL A 62 -16.36 15.46 -5.48
C VAL A 62 -15.78 16.82 -5.09
N MET A 63 -15.86 17.80 -5.99
CA MET A 63 -15.35 19.14 -5.75
C MET A 63 -16.16 19.89 -4.69
N VAL A 64 -17.48 19.70 -4.68
CA VAL A 64 -18.41 20.41 -3.78
C VAL A 64 -18.71 19.65 -2.47
N GLU A 65 -18.18 18.44 -2.27
CA GLU A 65 -18.43 17.61 -1.08
C GLU A 65 -18.00 18.29 0.23
N ARG A 66 -18.95 18.60 1.12
CA ARG A 66 -18.65 19.30 2.38
C ARG A 66 -18.19 18.36 3.50
N LYS A 67 -18.64 17.10 3.48
CA LYS A 67 -18.37 16.07 4.50
C LYS A 67 -17.33 15.06 4.01
N TRP A 68 -16.24 15.55 3.43
CA TRP A 68 -15.18 14.76 2.80
C TRP A 68 -14.71 13.57 3.63
N ARG A 69 -14.37 13.79 4.91
CA ARG A 69 -13.86 12.72 5.81
C ARG A 69 -14.82 11.55 6.00
N LYS A 70 -16.12 11.74 5.76
CA LYS A 70 -17.14 10.71 5.88
C LYS A 70 -17.52 10.12 4.53
N HIS A 71 -17.60 10.95 3.49
CA HIS A 71 -18.20 10.56 2.20
C HIS A 71 -17.17 10.22 1.12
N TYR A 72 -15.86 10.35 1.39
CA TYR A 72 -14.84 9.99 0.41
C TYR A 72 -15.01 8.59 -0.21
N PRO A 73 -15.47 7.52 0.50
CA PRO A 73 -15.59 6.19 -0.10
C PRO A 73 -16.52 6.16 -1.32
N ARG A 74 -17.56 7.03 -1.36
CA ARG A 74 -18.48 7.13 -2.51
C ARG A 74 -17.73 7.42 -3.81
N TYR A 75 -16.73 8.30 -3.78
CA TYR A 75 -16.00 8.72 -4.97
C TYR A 75 -15.01 7.66 -5.44
N PHE A 76 -14.39 6.92 -4.51
CA PHE A 76 -13.56 5.78 -4.85
C PHE A 76 -14.40 4.63 -5.43
N HIS A 77 -15.59 4.39 -4.88
CA HIS A 77 -16.53 3.42 -5.42
C HIS A 77 -16.98 3.78 -6.84
N ALA A 78 -17.41 5.03 -7.06
CA ALA A 78 -17.81 5.51 -8.37
C ALA A 78 -16.69 5.36 -9.40
N MET A 79 -15.47 5.72 -9.03
CA MET A 79 -14.30 5.58 -9.88
C MET A 79 -14.05 4.11 -10.27
N VAL A 80 -14.08 3.17 -9.33
CA VAL A 80 -13.92 1.74 -9.64
C VAL A 80 -15.04 1.25 -10.57
N ARG A 81 -16.29 1.64 -10.29
CA ARG A 81 -17.44 1.31 -11.14
C ARG A 81 -17.25 1.77 -12.58
N HIS A 82 -16.94 3.05 -12.79
CA HIS A 82 -16.77 3.59 -14.14
C HIS A 82 -15.51 3.05 -14.81
N SER A 83 -14.44 2.76 -14.04
CA SER A 83 -13.24 2.08 -14.56
C SER A 83 -13.53 0.65 -15.02
N ILE A 84 -14.49 -0.07 -14.45
CA ILE A 84 -14.89 -1.40 -14.96
C ILE A 84 -15.52 -1.29 -16.36
N GLN A 85 -16.26 -0.22 -16.63
CA GLN A 85 -17.06 -0.09 -17.84
C GLN A 85 -16.21 0.25 -19.08
N SER A 86 -15.03 0.86 -18.90
CA SER A 86 -14.11 1.15 -19.99
C SER A 86 -12.67 0.81 -19.67
N ALA A 87 -12.10 -0.13 -20.43
CA ALA A 87 -10.71 -0.53 -20.30
C ALA A 87 -9.74 0.64 -20.55
N GLN A 88 -9.93 1.37 -21.64
CA GLN A 88 -9.10 2.55 -21.94
C GLN A 88 -9.34 3.65 -20.91
N GLY A 89 -10.59 3.88 -20.52
CA GLY A 89 -10.94 4.87 -19.49
C GLY A 89 -10.25 4.61 -18.14
N ALA A 90 -10.07 3.35 -17.74
CA ALA A 90 -9.34 3.00 -16.52
C ALA A 90 -7.87 3.42 -16.56
N VAL A 91 -7.21 3.27 -17.72
CA VAL A 91 -5.82 3.71 -17.93
C VAL A 91 -5.75 5.24 -18.01
N ASP A 92 -6.62 5.87 -18.79
CA ASP A 92 -6.67 7.32 -18.94
C ASP A 92 -6.90 8.03 -17.59
N ALA A 93 -7.78 7.47 -16.75
CA ALA A 93 -8.04 7.99 -15.41
C ALA A 93 -6.79 7.92 -14.51
N ALA A 94 -6.03 6.82 -14.61
CA ALA A 94 -4.77 6.66 -13.90
C ALA A 94 -3.74 7.70 -14.35
N GLU A 95 -3.55 7.85 -15.66
CA GLU A 95 -2.57 8.77 -16.24
C GLU A 95 -2.89 10.24 -15.95
N GLN A 96 -4.14 10.66 -16.14
CA GLN A 96 -4.55 12.04 -15.90
C GLN A 96 -4.47 12.43 -14.42
N ALA A 97 -4.86 11.52 -13.51
CA ALA A 97 -4.80 11.79 -12.08
C ALA A 97 -3.36 11.86 -11.57
N LEU A 98 -2.47 10.99 -12.06
CA LEU A 98 -1.04 11.03 -11.73
C LEU A 98 -0.36 12.26 -12.29
N ALA A 99 -0.58 12.58 -13.56
CA ALA A 99 0.01 13.77 -14.19
C ALA A 99 -0.38 15.03 -13.43
N PHE A 100 -1.65 15.15 -13.04
CA PHE A 100 -2.11 16.26 -12.21
C PHE A 100 -1.47 16.26 -10.81
N ALA A 101 -1.39 15.11 -10.14
CA ALA A 101 -0.72 15.02 -8.84
C ALA A 101 0.76 15.46 -8.93
N GLU A 102 1.51 14.96 -9.91
CA GLU A 102 2.92 15.32 -10.12
C GLU A 102 3.12 16.82 -10.36
N GLN A 103 2.20 17.47 -11.05
CA GLN A 103 2.23 18.92 -11.31
C GLN A 103 1.92 19.76 -10.05
N GLU A 104 1.02 19.30 -9.20
CA GLU A 104 0.54 20.07 -8.04
C GLU A 104 1.41 19.88 -6.78
N PHE A 105 2.05 18.72 -6.62
CA PHE A 105 2.98 18.52 -5.51
C PHE A 105 4.21 19.42 -5.69
N VAL A 106 4.65 20.03 -4.59
CA VAL A 106 5.82 20.92 -4.57
C VAL A 106 6.92 20.32 -3.70
N VAL A 107 8.15 20.77 -3.89
CA VAL A 107 9.30 20.43 -3.05
C VAL A 107 9.81 21.71 -2.40
N CYS A 108 9.96 21.67 -1.08
CA CYS A 108 10.53 22.77 -0.31
C CYS A 108 11.97 22.46 0.05
N ARG A 109 12.92 23.27 -0.43
CA ARG A 109 14.37 23.13 -0.19
C ARG A 109 14.97 24.52 -0.01
N ASP A 110 15.80 24.71 1.02
CA ASP A 110 16.49 25.98 1.31
C ASP A 110 15.58 27.23 1.31
N GLN A 111 14.37 27.09 1.89
CA GLN A 111 13.32 28.11 1.93
C GLN A 111 12.73 28.50 0.57
N GLN A 112 13.14 27.84 -0.50
CA GLN A 112 12.53 27.93 -1.83
C GLN A 112 11.54 26.79 -2.03
N THR A 113 10.59 27.02 -2.92
CA THR A 113 9.57 26.03 -3.32
C THR A 113 9.55 25.97 -4.84
N HIS A 114 9.69 24.77 -5.37
CA HIS A 114 9.60 24.47 -6.81
C HIS A 114 8.65 23.28 -7.02
N SER A 115 8.20 23.03 -8.24
CA SER A 115 7.33 21.88 -8.49
C SER A 115 8.08 20.56 -8.36
N LEU A 116 7.39 19.50 -7.93
CA LEU A 116 7.98 18.16 -7.89
C LEU A 116 8.44 17.72 -9.29
N ALA A 117 7.68 18.07 -10.32
CA ALA A 117 8.05 17.81 -11.71
C ALA A 117 9.41 18.43 -12.09
N GLU A 118 9.66 19.68 -11.73
CA GLU A 118 10.95 20.36 -11.97
C GLU A 118 12.08 19.73 -11.15
N GLU A 119 11.86 19.42 -9.86
CA GLU A 119 12.88 18.79 -9.01
C GLU A 119 13.36 17.48 -9.63
N MET A 120 12.42 16.66 -10.12
CA MET A 120 12.73 15.36 -10.70
C MET A 120 13.42 15.48 -12.05
N GLN A 121 13.35 16.60 -12.77
CA GLN A 121 14.12 16.83 -13.99
C GLN A 121 15.58 17.25 -13.71
N SER A 122 15.90 17.64 -12.48
CA SER A 122 17.25 18.08 -12.13
C SER A 122 18.28 16.94 -12.20
N ASN A 123 19.43 17.23 -12.81
CA ASN A 123 20.61 16.37 -12.79
C ASN A 123 21.53 16.80 -11.64
N GLN A 124 21.00 16.75 -10.41
CA GLN A 124 21.80 16.98 -9.21
C GLN A 124 22.98 16.01 -9.14
N ALA A 125 24.08 16.45 -8.52
CA ALA A 125 25.28 15.65 -8.35
C ALA A 125 24.97 14.31 -7.64
N LEU A 126 25.73 13.28 -7.96
CA LEU A 126 25.68 12.01 -7.23
C LEU A 126 26.27 12.24 -5.83
N ILE A 127 25.42 12.34 -4.82
CA ILE A 127 25.84 12.64 -3.44
C ILE A 127 26.04 11.41 -2.55
N PHE A 128 25.62 10.22 -3.00
CA PHE A 128 25.68 8.99 -2.20
C PHE A 128 26.88 8.12 -2.59
N ASP A 129 27.75 7.85 -1.62
CA ASP A 129 28.68 6.74 -1.65
C ASP A 129 27.92 5.41 -1.54
N LYS A 130 28.53 4.32 -2.02
CA LYS A 130 28.01 2.96 -1.80
C LYS A 130 28.64 2.36 -0.54
N TYR A 131 27.81 2.00 0.42
CA TYR A 131 28.19 1.13 1.52
C TYR A 131 27.73 -0.30 1.22
N ILE A 132 28.64 -1.28 1.31
CA ILE A 132 28.37 -2.66 0.89
C ILE A 132 28.65 -3.61 2.05
N ILE A 133 27.67 -4.46 2.36
CA ILE A 133 27.81 -5.60 3.28
C ILE A 133 27.42 -6.86 2.54
N LYS A 134 28.14 -7.95 2.78
CA LYS A 134 27.73 -9.28 2.37
C LYS A 134 27.27 -10.06 3.59
N GLY A 135 26.16 -10.80 3.44
CA GLY A 135 25.71 -11.75 4.44
C GLY A 135 26.79 -12.79 4.76
N GLN A 136 26.73 -13.33 5.98
CA GLN A 136 27.77 -14.21 6.53
C GLN A 136 27.28 -15.64 6.75
N ASP A 137 26.00 -15.91 6.47
CA ASP A 137 25.38 -17.22 6.69
C ASP A 137 25.63 -18.20 5.53
N ASN A 138 25.10 -19.42 5.66
CA ASN A 138 25.20 -20.51 4.70
C ASN A 138 24.96 -20.02 3.25
N PRO A 139 25.89 -20.28 2.31
CA PRO A 139 25.73 -19.87 0.91
C PRO A 139 24.60 -20.59 0.18
N GLN A 140 24.02 -21.66 0.76
CA GLN A 140 22.86 -22.33 0.21
C GLN A 140 21.59 -21.47 0.31
N LEU A 141 20.72 -21.59 -0.69
CA LEU A 141 19.43 -20.91 -0.69
C LEU A 141 18.56 -21.50 0.42
N ALA A 142 17.93 -20.63 1.21
CA ALA A 142 16.90 -21.10 2.14
C ALA A 142 15.68 -21.56 1.34
N PRO A 143 15.14 -22.77 1.58
CA PRO A 143 13.89 -23.19 0.95
C PRO A 143 12.79 -22.22 1.38
N TRP A 144 11.94 -21.83 0.43
CA TRP A 144 10.79 -21.01 0.75
C TRP A 144 9.84 -21.77 1.69
N GLY A 145 9.32 -21.06 2.69
CA GLY A 145 8.34 -21.57 3.63
C GLY A 145 7.52 -20.43 4.21
N ILE A 146 6.38 -20.75 4.81
CA ILE A 146 5.49 -19.74 5.40
C ILE A 146 5.41 -19.95 6.91
N PRO A 147 5.93 -19.00 7.72
CA PRO A 147 5.69 -18.99 9.16
C PRO A 147 4.19 -18.79 9.41
N TYR A 148 3.52 -19.75 10.06
CA TYR A 148 2.10 -19.66 10.36
C TYR A 148 1.80 -20.41 11.67
N HIS A 149 1.09 -19.75 12.58
CA HIS A 149 0.74 -20.28 13.91
C HIS A 149 1.89 -20.92 14.72
N GLY A 150 3.10 -20.38 14.60
CA GLY A 150 4.28 -20.84 15.35
C GLY A 150 5.06 -21.96 14.66
N GLU A 151 4.62 -22.41 13.49
CA GLU A 151 5.31 -23.41 12.66
C GLU A 151 5.83 -22.78 11.37
N LEU A 152 6.90 -23.34 10.80
CA LEU A 152 7.37 -22.98 9.47
C LEU A 152 6.85 -24.02 8.46
N LEU A 153 5.80 -23.66 7.73
CA LEU A 153 5.17 -24.55 6.76
C LEU A 153 6.04 -24.65 5.50
N THR A 154 6.38 -25.88 5.12
CA THR A 154 7.15 -26.21 3.91
C THR A 154 6.59 -27.49 3.28
N GLY A 155 6.97 -27.79 2.03
CA GLY A 155 6.58 -29.01 1.33
C GLY A 155 5.07 -29.24 1.33
N GLN A 156 4.62 -30.45 1.68
CA GLN A 156 3.20 -30.80 1.67
C GLN A 156 2.37 -29.95 2.66
N ALA A 157 2.89 -29.66 3.86
CA ALA A 157 2.17 -28.86 4.85
C ALA A 157 1.86 -27.44 4.34
N LEU A 158 2.79 -26.85 3.56
CA LEU A 158 2.55 -25.58 2.88
C LEU A 158 1.43 -25.70 1.84
N LEU A 159 1.46 -26.74 1.00
CA LEU A 159 0.44 -26.96 -0.03
C LEU A 159 -0.96 -27.19 0.56
N ASP A 160 -1.04 -27.96 1.65
CA ASP A 160 -2.28 -28.22 2.39
C ASP A 160 -2.83 -26.92 3.01
N GLN A 161 -1.95 -26.05 3.52
CA GLN A 161 -2.37 -24.75 4.05
C GLN A 161 -2.86 -23.80 2.94
N ILE A 162 -2.19 -23.77 1.78
CA ILE A 162 -2.65 -22.99 0.62
C ILE A 162 -4.04 -23.48 0.17
N TRP A 163 -4.25 -24.80 0.08
CA TRP A 163 -5.55 -25.39 -0.22
C TRP A 163 -6.61 -25.02 0.84
N THR A 164 -6.24 -25.01 2.11
CA THR A 164 -7.13 -24.58 3.20
C THR A 164 -7.54 -23.12 3.04
N TRP A 165 -6.60 -22.21 2.78
CA TRP A 165 -6.93 -20.80 2.56
C TRP A 165 -7.79 -20.59 1.32
N GLU A 166 -7.53 -21.30 0.22
CA GLU A 166 -8.34 -21.22 -1.00
C GLU A 166 -9.78 -21.71 -0.75
N THR A 167 -9.94 -22.90 -0.17
CA THR A 167 -11.27 -23.50 0.06
C THR A 167 -12.11 -22.71 1.06
N GLN A 168 -11.46 -22.11 2.07
CA GLN A 168 -12.10 -21.17 2.99
C GLN A 168 -12.31 -19.78 2.36
N GLY A 169 -11.80 -19.55 1.15
CA GLY A 169 -11.85 -18.28 0.42
C GLY A 169 -11.22 -17.14 1.20
N ILE A 170 -10.13 -17.43 1.91
CA ILE A 170 -9.25 -16.45 2.54
C ILE A 170 -8.39 -15.77 1.45
N ILE A 171 -7.95 -16.54 0.46
CA ILE A 171 -7.20 -16.07 -0.72
C ILE A 171 -8.00 -16.37 -2.00
N ASP A 172 -7.75 -15.61 -3.06
CA ASP A 172 -8.30 -15.91 -4.39
C ASP A 172 -7.63 -17.16 -4.99
N VAL A 173 -8.34 -17.86 -5.88
CA VAL A 173 -7.83 -19.03 -6.61
C VAL A 173 -6.53 -18.73 -7.36
N THR A 174 -6.39 -17.55 -7.97
CA THR A 174 -5.16 -17.23 -8.70
C THR A 174 -3.99 -16.96 -7.77
N HIS A 175 -4.25 -16.42 -6.57
CA HIS A 175 -3.23 -16.33 -5.51
C HIS A 175 -2.76 -17.72 -5.07
N ALA A 176 -3.70 -18.64 -4.83
CA ALA A 176 -3.37 -20.02 -4.46
C ALA A 176 -2.52 -20.71 -5.53
N ASN A 177 -2.88 -20.54 -6.81
CA ASN A 177 -2.13 -21.11 -7.92
C ASN A 177 -0.72 -20.51 -8.04
N ALA A 178 -0.57 -19.20 -7.92
CA ALA A 178 0.73 -18.54 -7.93
C ALA A 178 1.66 -19.05 -6.82
N LEU A 179 1.13 -19.24 -5.61
CA LEU A 179 1.90 -19.81 -4.49
C LEU A 179 2.29 -21.27 -4.73
N ARG A 180 1.40 -22.09 -5.31
CA ARG A 180 1.72 -23.49 -5.67
C ARG A 180 2.79 -23.55 -6.75
N GLU A 181 2.70 -22.69 -7.76
CA GLU A 181 3.69 -22.63 -8.84
C GLU A 181 5.05 -22.18 -8.31
N ALA A 182 5.08 -21.14 -7.45
CA ALA A 182 6.32 -20.75 -6.77
C ALA A 182 6.93 -21.90 -5.94
N ALA A 183 6.11 -22.70 -5.23
CA ALA A 183 6.60 -23.87 -4.49
C ALA A 183 7.20 -24.96 -5.41
N GLN A 184 6.72 -25.06 -6.65
CA GLN A 184 7.21 -26.03 -7.63
C GLN A 184 8.52 -25.60 -8.32
N HIS A 185 8.87 -24.32 -8.22
CA HIS A 185 10.03 -23.71 -8.86
C HIS A 185 11.02 -23.13 -7.82
N PRO A 186 11.67 -23.97 -6.99
CA PRO A 186 12.63 -23.50 -5.99
C PRO A 186 13.83 -22.75 -6.60
N GLU A 187 14.15 -22.99 -7.87
CA GLU A 187 15.21 -22.30 -8.61
C GLU A 187 14.92 -20.81 -8.85
N TRP A 188 13.65 -20.38 -8.86
CA TRP A 188 13.29 -18.96 -9.02
C TRP A 188 13.75 -18.10 -7.85
N PHE A 189 14.01 -18.71 -6.69
CA PHE A 189 14.48 -18.01 -5.50
C PHE A 189 16.00 -17.81 -5.47
N ASP A 190 16.76 -18.23 -6.49
CA ASP A 190 18.14 -17.73 -6.64
C ASP A 190 18.12 -16.35 -7.29
N LEU A 191 18.43 -15.30 -6.52
CA LEU A 191 18.40 -13.91 -6.98
C LEU A 191 19.80 -13.34 -7.16
N SER A 192 20.81 -14.20 -7.31
CA SER A 192 22.21 -13.78 -7.43
C SER A 192 22.50 -12.85 -8.61
N ASP A 193 21.69 -12.89 -9.66
CA ASP A 193 21.75 -12.03 -10.84
C ASP A 193 20.83 -10.80 -10.77
N ARG A 194 19.97 -10.72 -9.74
CA ARG A 194 18.98 -9.64 -9.58
C ARG A 194 19.46 -8.55 -8.62
N THR A 195 19.14 -7.31 -8.98
CA THR A 195 19.33 -6.14 -8.11
C THR A 195 17.99 -5.55 -7.74
N VAL A 196 17.57 -5.82 -6.50
CA VAL A 196 16.28 -5.41 -5.95
C VAL A 196 16.44 -4.13 -5.14
N VAL A 197 15.62 -3.13 -5.41
CA VAL A 197 15.62 -1.83 -4.71
C VAL A 197 14.42 -1.79 -3.77
N LEU A 198 14.67 -1.57 -2.47
CA LEU A 198 13.62 -1.49 -1.46
C LEU A 198 13.48 -0.04 -0.96
N PHE A 199 12.40 0.64 -1.33
CA PHE A 199 12.03 1.93 -0.75
C PHE A 199 11.27 1.70 0.55
N GLY A 200 11.89 1.98 1.70
CA GLY A 200 11.40 1.59 3.02
C GLY A 200 11.85 0.18 3.40
N ALA A 201 13.14 -0.11 3.26
CA ALA A 201 13.72 -1.45 3.43
C ALA A 201 13.41 -2.10 4.79
N ALA A 202 13.25 -1.33 5.87
CA ALA A 202 12.94 -1.87 7.20
C ALA A 202 11.45 -2.15 7.46
N SER A 203 10.59 -1.97 6.46
CA SER A 203 9.14 -2.20 6.53
C SER A 203 8.82 -3.59 7.09
N GLU A 204 7.92 -3.67 8.07
CA GLU A 204 7.57 -4.93 8.75
C GLU A 204 6.93 -5.96 7.81
N ALA A 205 6.16 -5.50 6.83
CA ALA A 205 5.55 -6.35 5.81
C ALA A 205 6.43 -6.48 4.54
N GLY A 206 7.55 -5.76 4.50
CA GLY A 206 8.46 -5.74 3.35
C GLY A 206 9.29 -7.02 3.23
N PRO A 207 9.74 -7.43 2.03
CA PRO A 207 10.32 -8.75 1.76
C PRO A 207 11.78 -8.95 2.22
N LEU A 208 12.40 -7.97 2.90
CA LEU A 208 13.84 -7.96 3.22
C LEU A 208 14.34 -9.27 3.85
N THR A 209 13.62 -9.83 4.82
CA THR A 209 13.99 -11.05 5.55
C THR A 209 14.12 -12.29 4.66
N TRP A 210 13.34 -12.39 3.57
CA TRP A 210 13.43 -13.52 2.65
C TRP A 210 14.45 -13.25 1.55
N LEU A 211 14.45 -12.03 1.00
CA LEU A 211 15.44 -11.63 0.00
C LEU A 211 16.87 -11.77 0.54
N SER A 212 17.08 -11.55 1.85
CA SER A 212 18.39 -11.72 2.47
C SER A 212 18.92 -13.16 2.43
N LYS A 213 18.05 -14.15 2.22
CA LYS A 213 18.35 -15.60 2.20
C LYS A 213 18.44 -16.18 0.78
N TRP A 214 18.24 -15.35 -0.23
CA TRP A 214 18.07 -15.72 -1.63
C TRP A 214 19.16 -15.11 -2.53
N LYS A 215 20.33 -14.77 -1.96
CA LYS A 215 21.50 -14.20 -2.64
C LYS A 215 21.27 -12.90 -3.40
N ALA A 216 20.17 -12.19 -3.15
CA ALA A 216 19.83 -10.96 -3.85
C ALA A 216 20.90 -9.87 -3.68
N ASN A 217 21.07 -9.01 -4.70
CA ASN A 217 21.75 -7.73 -4.53
C ASN A 217 20.70 -6.69 -4.10
N ILE A 218 20.68 -6.35 -2.81
CA ILE A 218 19.64 -5.54 -2.19
C ILE A 218 20.13 -4.09 -2.07
N VAL A 219 19.56 -3.19 -2.88
CA VAL A 219 19.72 -1.74 -2.71
C VAL A 219 18.68 -1.24 -1.72
N ALA A 220 19.09 -1.00 -0.47
CA ALA A 220 18.17 -0.56 0.58
C ALA A 220 18.12 0.97 0.64
N ILE A 221 16.91 1.53 0.54
CA ILE A 221 16.65 2.96 0.79
C ILE A 221 15.76 3.07 2.03
N ASP A 222 16.29 3.66 3.09
CA ASP A 222 15.55 3.98 4.31
C ASP A 222 16.16 5.21 4.99
N LEU A 223 15.43 5.77 5.96
CA LEU A 223 15.81 7.01 6.65
C LEU A 223 17.21 6.92 7.27
N PRO A 224 17.96 8.03 7.35
CA PRO A 224 19.25 8.06 8.04
C PRO A 224 19.07 7.98 9.56
N ASN A 225 18.78 6.77 10.05
CA ASN A 225 18.48 6.47 11.43
C ASN A 225 19.20 5.20 11.88
N GLU A 226 20.03 5.33 12.90
CA GLU A 226 20.90 4.24 13.38
C GLU A 226 20.14 2.95 13.70
N LYS A 227 18.97 3.02 14.36
CA LYS A 227 18.20 1.83 14.74
C LYS A 227 17.63 1.09 13.53
N ILE A 228 17.21 1.83 12.51
CA ILE A 228 16.74 1.27 11.24
C ILE A 228 17.88 0.51 10.57
N TRP A 229 19.05 1.13 10.49
CA TRP A 229 20.22 0.52 9.84
C TRP A 229 20.79 -0.67 10.60
N GLN A 230 20.85 -0.62 11.93
CA GLN A 230 21.20 -1.78 12.76
C GLN A 230 20.29 -2.98 12.48
N LYS A 231 18.97 -2.76 12.37
CA LYS A 231 17.99 -3.81 12.02
C LYS A 231 18.25 -4.37 10.62
N ILE A 232 18.43 -3.51 9.62
CA ILE A 232 18.69 -3.93 8.23
C ILE A 232 19.98 -4.75 8.16
N GLN A 233 21.07 -4.25 8.74
CA GLN A 233 22.37 -4.91 8.75
C GLN A 233 22.28 -6.29 9.41
N SER A 234 21.63 -6.38 10.58
CA SER A 234 21.43 -7.67 11.27
C SER A 234 20.70 -8.71 10.42
N ILE A 235 19.68 -8.30 9.65
CA ILE A 235 18.93 -9.20 8.76
C ILE A 235 19.80 -9.68 7.59
N ILE A 236 20.65 -8.79 7.06
CA ILE A 236 21.55 -9.12 5.94
C ILE A 236 22.67 -10.04 6.40
N GLU A 237 23.31 -9.74 7.54
CA GLU A 237 24.40 -10.53 8.12
C GLU A 237 23.96 -11.96 8.43
N ALA A 238 22.72 -12.13 8.88
CA ALA A 238 22.08 -13.45 9.11
C ALA A 238 21.59 -14.15 7.83
N GLY A 239 21.97 -13.68 6.65
CA GLY A 239 21.63 -14.27 5.36
C GLY A 239 22.84 -14.42 4.43
N ASN A 240 22.58 -14.53 3.14
CA ASN A 240 23.57 -14.72 2.07
C ASN A 240 23.48 -13.67 0.94
N ALA A 241 22.65 -12.64 1.12
CA ALA A 241 22.50 -11.52 0.19
C ALA A 241 23.64 -10.49 0.30
N THR A 242 23.73 -9.62 -0.70
CA THR A 242 24.60 -8.43 -0.66
C THR A 242 23.76 -7.17 -0.47
N LEU A 243 23.98 -6.44 0.62
CA LEU A 243 23.40 -5.12 0.85
C LEU A 243 24.23 -4.04 0.16
N ILE A 244 23.55 -3.10 -0.48
CA ILE A 244 24.09 -1.85 -1.01
C ILE A 244 23.25 -0.70 -0.44
N ALA A 245 23.84 0.12 0.41
CA ALA A 245 23.17 1.23 1.06
C ALA A 245 23.75 2.58 0.59
N PRO A 246 22.91 3.64 0.47
CA PRO A 246 23.41 4.98 0.27
C PRO A 246 24.11 5.45 1.55
N MET A 247 25.28 6.06 1.38
CA MET A 247 26.05 6.64 2.48
C MET A 247 26.39 8.09 2.14
N GLN A 248 26.20 8.99 3.11
CA GLN A 248 26.43 10.42 2.94
C GLN A 248 27.01 11.02 4.23
N PRO A 249 27.75 12.15 4.16
CA PRO A 249 28.14 12.89 5.36
C PRO A 249 26.90 13.52 6.01
N ASP A 250 26.84 13.48 7.35
CA ASP A 250 25.87 14.23 8.13
C ASP A 250 26.30 15.70 8.32
N ALA A 251 25.57 16.47 9.13
CA ALA A 251 25.88 17.87 9.41
C ALA A 251 27.24 18.08 10.11
N LYS A 252 27.83 17.04 10.69
CA LYS A 252 29.16 17.05 11.34
C LYS A 252 30.25 16.46 10.43
N GLY A 253 29.89 15.98 9.24
CA GLY A 253 30.79 15.29 8.31
C GLY A 253 31.00 13.81 8.61
N GLU A 254 30.27 13.23 9.56
CA GLU A 254 30.32 11.79 9.85
C GLU A 254 29.53 11.03 8.79
N LYS A 255 30.08 9.89 8.33
CA LYS A 255 29.39 9.08 7.32
C LYS A 255 28.21 8.33 7.96
N VAL A 256 27.01 8.64 7.51
CA VAL A 256 25.77 7.98 7.93
C VAL A 256 25.15 7.22 6.77
N LEU A 257 24.52 6.08 7.09
CA LEU A 257 23.75 5.31 6.13
C LEU A 257 22.35 5.90 5.99
N GLY A 258 21.80 5.80 4.78
CA GLY A 258 20.41 6.10 4.49
C GLY A 258 20.19 7.40 3.73
N ALA A 259 18.97 7.51 3.22
CA ALA A 259 18.48 8.62 2.42
C ALA A 259 16.98 8.80 2.68
N ASP A 260 16.52 10.04 2.76
CA ASP A 260 15.10 10.34 2.98
C ASP A 260 14.36 10.54 1.65
N LEU A 261 13.38 9.68 1.38
CA LEU A 261 12.54 9.74 0.17
C LEU A 261 11.84 11.09 -0.01
N LEU A 262 11.51 11.80 1.07
CA LEU A 262 10.80 13.06 0.99
C LEU A 262 11.72 14.23 0.64
N THR A 263 12.97 14.21 1.08
CA THR A 263 13.90 15.35 0.96
C THR A 263 15.02 15.11 -0.05
N GLN A 264 15.28 13.87 -0.46
CA GLN A 264 16.38 13.47 -1.35
C GLN A 264 15.90 12.68 -2.57
N ASN A 265 14.69 12.97 -3.06
CA ASN A 265 14.03 12.21 -4.12
C ASN A 265 14.81 12.20 -5.46
N ALA A 266 15.22 13.36 -5.95
CA ALA A 266 15.98 13.49 -7.19
C ALA A 266 17.36 12.84 -7.07
N GLU A 267 18.02 13.02 -5.92
CA GLU A 267 19.33 12.43 -5.62
C GLU A 267 19.27 10.90 -5.59
N ILE A 268 18.23 10.32 -4.96
CA ILE A 268 18.00 8.87 -4.93
C ILE A 268 17.80 8.35 -6.35
N ALA A 269 16.95 9.01 -7.15
CA ALA A 269 16.70 8.59 -8.53
C ALA A 269 17.98 8.67 -9.40
N ASN A 270 18.77 9.74 -9.27
CA ASN A 270 20.04 9.89 -10.00
C ASN A 270 21.05 8.82 -9.57
N TRP A 271 21.14 8.53 -8.27
CA TRP A 271 22.02 7.50 -7.75
C TRP A 271 21.63 6.10 -8.21
N LEU A 272 20.34 5.74 -8.18
CA LEU A 272 19.85 4.47 -8.73
C LEU A 272 20.15 4.37 -10.23
N ASN A 273 20.02 5.47 -10.97
CA ASN A 273 20.36 5.49 -12.39
C ASN A 273 21.85 5.28 -12.68
N SER A 274 22.74 5.52 -11.73
CA SER A 274 24.18 5.20 -11.86
C SER A 274 24.50 3.69 -11.85
N PHE A 275 23.57 2.84 -11.41
CA PHE A 275 23.77 1.40 -11.41
C PHE A 275 23.72 0.87 -12.85
N LYS A 276 24.67 -0.01 -13.20
CA LYS A 276 24.71 -0.69 -14.51
C LYS A 276 23.70 -1.83 -14.61
N ALA A 277 23.38 -2.46 -13.49
CA ALA A 277 22.44 -3.57 -13.42
C ALA A 277 21.00 -3.08 -13.70
N LYS A 278 20.15 -4.02 -14.14
CA LYS A 278 18.70 -3.87 -14.13
C LYS A 278 18.23 -3.71 -12.69
N LEU A 279 17.14 -2.97 -12.48
CA LEU A 279 16.63 -2.70 -11.14
C LEU A 279 15.18 -3.15 -11.00
N ASP A 280 14.89 -3.93 -9.97
CA ASP A 280 13.54 -4.29 -9.57
C ASP A 280 13.10 -3.39 -8.41
N LEU A 281 12.14 -2.50 -8.66
CA LEU A 281 11.85 -1.36 -7.79
C LEU A 281 10.63 -1.62 -6.90
N ALA A 282 10.83 -1.87 -5.60
CA ALA A 282 9.74 -2.12 -4.65
C ALA A 282 9.39 -0.91 -3.77
N GLY A 283 8.17 -0.40 -3.94
CA GLY A 283 7.60 0.73 -3.23
C GLY A 283 6.84 0.28 -1.99
N ILE A 284 7.54 0.12 -0.86
CA ILE A 284 7.00 -0.48 0.36
C ILE A 284 7.05 0.47 1.58
N ALA A 285 7.47 1.72 1.38
CA ALA A 285 7.53 2.73 2.42
C ALA A 285 6.12 3.16 2.82
N TYR A 286 5.92 3.30 4.13
CA TYR A 286 4.65 3.68 4.74
C TYR A 286 4.85 4.75 5.80
N LEU A 287 3.98 5.75 5.82
CA LEU A 287 3.90 6.78 6.85
C LEU A 287 2.43 7.04 7.19
N ASP A 288 2.14 7.55 8.39
CA ASP A 288 0.75 7.84 8.78
C ASP A 288 0.22 9.13 8.12
N GLY A 289 -1.07 9.12 7.77
CA GLY A 289 -1.82 10.30 7.38
C GLY A 289 -1.32 10.95 6.08
N GLU A 290 -1.16 12.28 6.09
CA GLU A 290 -0.77 13.04 4.88
C GLU A 290 0.62 12.69 4.37
N LYS A 291 1.52 12.27 5.26
CA LYS A 291 2.87 11.82 4.89
C LYS A 291 2.85 10.58 4.01
N HIS A 292 1.82 9.73 4.11
CA HIS A 292 1.70 8.56 3.24
C HIS A 292 1.56 8.95 1.77
N VAL A 293 0.78 10.00 1.50
CA VAL A 293 0.58 10.52 0.14
C VAL A 293 1.90 11.07 -0.40
N ARG A 294 2.61 11.85 0.44
CA ARG A 294 3.90 12.45 0.08
C ARG A 294 4.97 11.39 -0.22
N VAL A 295 5.08 10.35 0.62
CA VAL A 295 6.06 9.27 0.37
C VAL A 295 5.65 8.39 -0.81
N SER A 296 4.35 8.22 -1.07
CA SER A 296 3.88 7.54 -2.29
C SER A 296 4.25 8.31 -3.54
N MET A 297 4.08 9.64 -3.54
CA MET A 297 4.54 10.49 -4.64
C MET A 297 6.07 10.42 -4.80
N ALA A 298 6.84 10.45 -3.71
CA ALA A 298 8.29 10.26 -3.78
C ALA A 298 8.68 8.96 -4.49
N MET A 299 8.12 7.83 -4.04
CA MET A 299 8.41 6.51 -4.62
C MET A 299 8.03 6.46 -6.09
N ILE A 300 6.81 6.92 -6.45
CA ILE A 300 6.33 6.93 -7.84
C ILE A 300 7.24 7.80 -8.72
N SER A 301 7.58 9.01 -8.28
CA SER A 301 8.46 9.91 -9.04
C SER A 301 9.86 9.33 -9.25
N ILE A 302 10.45 8.72 -8.21
CA ILE A 302 11.74 8.03 -8.31
C ILE A 302 11.65 6.87 -9.30
N MET A 303 10.65 6.00 -9.14
CA MET A 303 10.45 4.84 -10.02
C MET A 303 10.25 5.26 -11.47
N LYS A 304 9.47 6.32 -11.72
CA LYS A 304 9.23 6.86 -13.06
C LYS A 304 10.52 7.36 -13.69
N LYS A 305 11.32 8.16 -12.96
CA LYS A 305 12.62 8.66 -13.46
C LYS A 305 13.62 7.53 -13.71
N VAL A 306 13.66 6.51 -12.84
CA VAL A 306 14.52 5.33 -13.06
C VAL A 306 14.05 4.54 -14.28
N SER A 307 12.74 4.31 -14.40
CA SER A 307 12.13 3.53 -15.49
C SER A 307 12.26 4.17 -16.87
N GLN A 308 12.41 5.49 -16.94
CA GLN A 308 12.69 6.21 -18.18
C GLN A 308 14.09 5.91 -18.74
N ILE A 309 15.08 5.70 -17.86
CA ILE A 309 16.46 5.40 -18.26
C ILE A 309 16.70 3.89 -18.34
N LYS A 310 16.11 3.13 -17.41
CA LYS A 310 16.18 1.66 -17.34
C LYS A 310 14.86 1.09 -17.83
N ALA A 311 14.73 0.97 -19.14
CA ALA A 311 13.50 0.49 -19.79
C ALA A 311 13.08 -0.91 -19.30
N ASP A 312 14.04 -1.73 -18.89
CA ASP A 312 13.91 -3.11 -18.40
C ASP A 312 13.80 -3.23 -16.88
N SER A 313 13.62 -2.11 -16.15
CA SER A 313 13.27 -2.15 -14.73
C SER A 313 11.86 -2.69 -14.50
N SER A 314 11.66 -3.36 -13.36
CA SER A 314 10.34 -3.80 -12.90
C SER A 314 9.85 -2.93 -11.73
N ILE A 315 8.54 -2.92 -11.52
CA ILE A 315 7.89 -2.16 -10.44
C ILE A 315 7.17 -3.14 -9.53
N MET A 316 7.27 -2.93 -8.21
CA MET A 316 6.52 -3.68 -7.20
C MET A 316 5.82 -2.76 -6.21
N PHE A 317 4.54 -3.03 -5.95
CA PHE A 317 3.78 -2.43 -4.85
C PHE A 317 2.98 -3.49 -4.11
N MET A 318 2.73 -3.23 -2.82
CA MET A 318 1.77 -3.99 -2.03
C MET A 318 0.46 -3.21 -1.86
N LEU A 319 -0.61 -3.76 -2.40
CA LEU A 319 -1.96 -3.25 -2.23
C LEU A 319 -2.51 -3.58 -0.85
N THR A 320 -3.44 -2.74 -0.40
CA THR A 320 -4.13 -2.92 0.89
C THR A 320 -5.39 -3.76 0.65
N PRO A 321 -5.74 -4.70 1.53
CA PRO A 321 -6.97 -5.49 1.36
C PRO A 321 -8.24 -4.70 1.75
N THR A 322 -8.05 -3.48 2.28
CA THR A 322 -9.08 -2.57 2.79
C THR A 322 -9.37 -1.39 1.85
N ASP A 323 -9.32 -1.61 0.53
CA ASP A 323 -9.71 -0.64 -0.50
C ASP A 323 -10.97 -1.14 -1.22
N ILE A 324 -11.42 -0.40 -2.22
CA ILE A 324 -12.50 -0.79 -3.14
C ILE A 324 -11.86 -1.33 -4.41
N TYR A 325 -12.21 -2.57 -4.75
CA TYR A 325 -11.65 -3.29 -5.88
C TYR A 325 -12.74 -3.72 -6.86
N ALA A 326 -12.39 -3.71 -8.15
CA ALA A 326 -13.07 -4.55 -9.11
C ALA A 326 -12.71 -6.01 -8.78
N ILE A 327 -13.71 -6.89 -8.81
CA ILE A 327 -13.55 -8.31 -8.55
C ILE A 327 -14.13 -9.12 -9.71
N PRO A 328 -13.59 -10.31 -9.99
CA PRO A 328 -14.11 -11.15 -11.06
C PRO A 328 -15.47 -11.72 -10.66
N LYS A 329 -16.36 -11.93 -11.65
CA LYS A 329 -17.72 -12.48 -11.44
C LYS A 329 -17.75 -13.77 -10.60
N ARG A 330 -16.72 -14.62 -10.71
CA ARG A 330 -16.53 -15.84 -9.91
C ARG A 330 -16.63 -15.58 -8.40
N VAL A 331 -16.15 -14.43 -7.92
CA VAL A 331 -16.20 -14.07 -6.50
C VAL A 331 -17.65 -13.81 -6.06
N VAL A 332 -18.47 -13.16 -6.90
CA VAL A 332 -19.90 -12.96 -6.62
C VAL A 332 -20.64 -14.29 -6.52
N GLU A 333 -20.31 -15.26 -7.37
CA GLU A 333 -20.88 -16.61 -7.34
C GLU A 333 -20.53 -17.34 -6.04
N VAL A 334 -19.30 -17.19 -5.55
CA VAL A 334 -18.86 -17.69 -4.23
C VAL A 334 -19.67 -17.03 -3.11
N ILE A 335 -19.83 -15.70 -3.11
CA ILE A 335 -20.63 -14.98 -2.11
C ILE A 335 -22.08 -15.50 -2.10
N ARG A 336 -22.70 -15.64 -3.27
CA ARG A 336 -24.09 -16.15 -3.41
C ARG A 336 -24.22 -17.56 -2.85
N THR A 337 -23.28 -18.44 -3.17
CA THR A 337 -23.24 -19.82 -2.65
C THR A 337 -23.11 -19.83 -1.13
N ARG A 338 -22.21 -19.02 -0.56
CA ARG A 338 -22.05 -18.87 0.90
C ARG A 338 -23.30 -18.32 1.58
N LYS A 339 -23.95 -17.31 0.98
CA LYS A 339 -25.22 -16.76 1.48
C LYS A 339 -26.32 -17.83 1.55
N GLN A 340 -26.40 -18.70 0.56
CA GLN A 340 -27.36 -19.81 0.54
C GLN A 340 -27.04 -20.83 1.64
N ALA A 341 -25.77 -21.24 1.76
CA ALA A 341 -25.28 -22.22 2.73
C ALA A 341 -25.32 -21.76 4.21
N ARG A 342 -25.48 -20.45 4.49
CA ARG A 342 -25.58 -19.94 5.87
C ARG A 342 -26.76 -20.57 6.63
N LYS A 343 -26.47 -21.15 7.80
CA LYS A 343 -27.46 -21.68 8.76
C LYS A 343 -28.51 -20.61 9.09
N ALA A 344 -29.78 -21.02 9.17
CA ALA A 344 -30.93 -20.13 9.38
C ALA A 344 -30.77 -19.21 10.60
N PHE A 345 -30.12 -19.69 11.67
CA PHE A 345 -29.86 -18.92 12.89
C PHE A 345 -28.98 -17.67 12.64
N ASN A 346 -27.92 -17.78 11.82
CA ASN A 346 -27.04 -16.64 11.49
C ASN A 346 -27.75 -15.62 10.58
N LYS A 347 -28.67 -16.06 9.71
CA LYS A 347 -29.51 -15.17 8.88
C LYS A 347 -30.45 -14.33 9.75
N THR A 348 -31.01 -14.92 10.80
CA THR A 348 -31.91 -14.27 11.74
C THR A 348 -31.18 -13.22 12.57
N VAL A 349 -30.01 -13.54 13.15
CA VAL A 349 -29.23 -12.58 13.96
C VAL A 349 -28.73 -11.41 13.11
N SER A 350 -28.12 -11.64 11.94
CA SER A 350 -27.65 -10.54 11.08
C SER A 350 -28.80 -9.69 10.54
N GLY A 351 -29.92 -10.32 10.17
CA GLY A 351 -31.12 -9.63 9.69
C GLY A 351 -31.87 -8.86 10.77
N LEU A 352 -31.84 -9.31 12.03
CA LEU A 352 -32.37 -8.57 13.17
C LEU A 352 -31.43 -7.43 13.58
N SER A 353 -30.11 -7.63 13.62
CA SER A 353 -29.16 -6.55 13.90
C SER A 353 -29.18 -5.47 12.80
N TYR A 354 -29.34 -5.84 11.53
CA TYR A 354 -29.51 -4.88 10.43
C TYR A 354 -30.79 -4.05 10.60
N ARG A 355 -31.93 -4.69 10.94
CA ARG A 355 -33.21 -4.00 11.16
C ARG A 355 -33.20 -3.13 12.43
N LEU A 356 -32.68 -3.64 13.55
CA LEU A 356 -32.62 -2.96 14.84
C LEU A 356 -31.61 -1.82 14.87
N SER A 357 -30.53 -1.90 14.08
CA SER A 357 -29.56 -0.81 13.94
C SER A 357 -29.98 0.29 12.97
N GLN A 358 -31.24 0.31 12.54
CA GLN A 358 -31.71 1.21 11.48
C GLN A 358 -30.86 1.12 10.20
N ARG A 359 -30.46 -0.10 9.80
CA ARG A 359 -29.64 -0.39 8.60
C ARG A 359 -28.17 0.06 8.68
N HIS A 360 -27.63 0.35 9.87
CA HIS A 360 -26.23 0.78 10.04
C HIS A 360 -25.23 -0.38 10.19
N PHE A 361 -25.67 -1.59 10.57
CA PHE A 361 -24.82 -2.77 10.71
C PHE A 361 -25.16 -3.87 9.71
N PHE A 362 -24.15 -4.52 9.13
CA PHE A 362 -24.29 -5.57 8.12
C PHE A 362 -25.01 -5.11 6.85
N GLU A 363 -24.73 -3.90 6.39
CA GLU A 363 -25.20 -3.41 5.10
C GLU A 363 -24.69 -4.33 3.98
N PRO A 364 -25.55 -4.84 3.08
CA PRO A 364 -25.12 -5.75 2.02
C PRO A 364 -24.04 -5.11 1.14
N ASN A 365 -23.07 -5.91 0.71
CA ASN A 365 -22.15 -5.48 -0.34
C ASN A 365 -22.89 -5.40 -1.68
N ASP A 366 -22.45 -4.51 -2.57
CA ASP A 366 -23.02 -4.41 -3.92
C ASP A 366 -22.65 -5.66 -4.72
N GLU A 367 -23.64 -6.46 -5.11
CA GLU A 367 -23.47 -7.66 -5.95
C GLU A 367 -23.82 -7.40 -7.42
N THR A 368 -23.94 -6.14 -7.81
CA THR A 368 -24.15 -5.73 -9.20
C THR A 368 -22.96 -6.16 -10.03
N VAL A 369 -23.25 -6.85 -11.13
CA VAL A 369 -22.27 -7.19 -12.16
C VAL A 369 -22.33 -6.11 -13.23
N TYR A 370 -21.18 -5.52 -13.52
CA TYR A 370 -20.98 -4.50 -14.53
C TYR A 370 -20.28 -5.13 -15.73
N GLN A 371 -20.75 -4.80 -16.93
CA GLN A 371 -20.16 -5.24 -18.18
C GLN A 371 -19.13 -4.21 -18.66
N ALA A 372 -17.92 -4.69 -18.97
CA ALA A 372 -16.87 -3.90 -19.59
C ALA A 372 -17.09 -3.75 -21.10
N ASP A 373 -16.51 -2.72 -21.70
CA ASP A 373 -16.45 -2.53 -23.16
C ASP A 373 -15.73 -3.67 -23.89
N THR A 374 -14.86 -4.41 -23.18
CA THR A 374 -14.22 -5.64 -23.67
C THR A 374 -15.14 -6.87 -23.67
N GLY A 375 -16.35 -6.76 -23.12
CA GLY A 375 -17.31 -7.85 -22.95
C GLY A 375 -17.11 -8.67 -21.67
N ALA A 376 -16.02 -8.44 -20.92
CA ALA A 376 -15.79 -9.07 -19.62
C ALA A 376 -16.77 -8.56 -18.55
N GLU A 377 -17.02 -9.37 -17.52
CA GLU A 377 -17.94 -9.06 -16.43
C GLU A 377 -17.22 -8.99 -15.09
N TYR A 378 -17.39 -7.87 -14.39
CA TYR A 378 -16.79 -7.63 -13.09
C TYR A 378 -17.82 -7.09 -12.09
N ALA A 379 -17.56 -7.27 -10.80
CA ALA A 379 -18.33 -6.65 -9.72
C ALA A 379 -17.39 -5.81 -8.84
N ILE A 380 -17.91 -5.29 -7.73
CA ILE A 380 -17.14 -4.45 -6.81
C ILE A 380 -17.14 -5.08 -5.42
N ALA A 381 -15.94 -5.23 -4.84
CA ALA A 381 -15.80 -5.49 -3.42
C ALA A 381 -15.43 -4.19 -2.71
N ASP A 382 -16.35 -3.64 -1.95
CA ASP A 382 -16.08 -2.48 -1.09
C ASP A 382 -15.64 -2.94 0.31
N CYS A 383 -14.32 -3.02 0.48
CA CYS A 383 -13.65 -3.38 1.72
C CYS A 383 -13.09 -2.16 2.47
N MET A 384 -13.50 -0.95 2.08
CA MET A 384 -12.89 0.28 2.59
C MET A 384 -13.18 0.51 4.07
N VAL A 385 -12.11 0.77 4.83
CA VAL A 385 -12.16 1.11 6.27
C VAL A 385 -12.06 2.63 6.43
N ILE A 386 -13.14 3.26 6.91
CA ILE A 386 -13.26 4.73 7.00
C ILE A 386 -12.20 5.31 7.94
N GLU A 387 -11.85 4.58 9.00
CA GLU A 387 -10.91 4.98 10.04
C GLU A 387 -9.47 5.13 9.54
N GLN A 388 -9.12 4.50 8.40
CA GLN A 388 -7.82 4.71 7.75
C GLN A 388 -7.73 6.11 7.11
N GLY A 389 -8.88 6.69 6.75
CA GLY A 389 -9.02 8.06 6.28
C GLY A 389 -8.67 8.29 4.80
N PRO A 390 -9.06 9.45 4.25
CA PRO A 390 -8.97 9.74 2.82
C PRO A 390 -7.53 9.84 2.30
N ASN A 391 -6.57 10.26 3.14
CA ASN A 391 -5.16 10.34 2.72
C ASN A 391 -4.56 8.94 2.52
N TYR A 392 -4.94 7.96 3.34
CA TYR A 392 -4.51 6.57 3.14
C TYR A 392 -5.07 5.99 1.85
N ALA A 393 -6.37 6.19 1.60
CA ALA A 393 -7.03 5.76 0.37
C ALA A 393 -6.40 6.40 -0.87
N LEU A 394 -6.11 7.72 -0.83
CA LEU A 394 -5.42 8.41 -1.92
C LEU A 394 -4.02 7.87 -2.15
N ALA A 395 -3.21 7.67 -1.11
CA ALA A 395 -1.86 7.13 -1.22
C ALA A 395 -1.85 5.76 -1.91
N LYS A 396 -2.74 4.85 -1.48
CA LYS A 396 -2.88 3.52 -2.08
C LYS A 396 -3.43 3.58 -3.51
N ARG A 397 -4.28 4.54 -3.83
CA ARG A 397 -4.80 4.73 -5.18
C ARG A 397 -3.75 5.28 -6.14
N LEU A 398 -2.88 6.19 -5.70
CA LEU A 398 -1.74 6.66 -6.49
C LEU A 398 -0.81 5.49 -6.88
N GLN A 399 -0.56 4.56 -5.97
CA GLN A 399 0.23 3.34 -6.26
C GLN A 399 -0.45 2.45 -7.31
N GLN A 400 -1.78 2.24 -7.20
CA GLN A 400 -2.56 1.50 -8.20
C GLN A 400 -2.52 2.16 -9.58
N TRP A 401 -2.75 3.46 -9.64
CA TRP A 401 -2.72 4.19 -10.90
C TRP A 401 -1.36 4.13 -11.56
N TYR A 402 -0.27 4.26 -10.79
CA TYR A 402 1.07 4.21 -11.38
C TYR A 402 1.37 2.82 -11.94
N ALA A 403 0.96 1.77 -11.23
CA ALA A 403 1.08 0.41 -11.73
C ALA A 403 0.28 0.16 -13.02
N LEU A 404 -0.97 0.62 -13.09
CA LEU A 404 -1.80 0.50 -14.30
C LEU A 404 -1.18 1.23 -15.49
N SER A 405 -0.76 2.48 -15.29
CA SER A 405 -0.11 3.29 -16.33
C SER A 405 1.21 2.67 -16.78
N ALA A 406 2.07 2.26 -15.84
CA ALA A 406 3.36 1.65 -16.18
C ALA A 406 3.18 0.33 -16.95
N ARG A 407 2.23 -0.52 -16.54
CA ARG A 407 1.93 -1.78 -17.24
C ARG A 407 1.37 -1.54 -18.65
N ALA A 408 0.51 -0.53 -18.82
CA ALA A 408 0.00 -0.11 -20.13
C ALA A 408 1.12 0.40 -21.05
N GLN A 409 2.19 0.96 -20.47
CA GLN A 409 3.41 1.38 -21.17
C GLN A 409 4.44 0.24 -21.35
N GLY A 410 4.03 -1.02 -21.16
CA GLY A 410 4.87 -2.19 -21.40
C GLY A 410 5.86 -2.52 -20.29
N LYS A 411 5.69 -1.97 -19.07
CA LYS A 411 6.53 -2.34 -17.92
C LYS A 411 6.08 -3.63 -17.26
N HIS A 412 7.06 -4.33 -16.68
CA HIS A 412 6.81 -5.44 -15.76
C HIS A 412 6.37 -4.89 -14.40
N VAL A 413 5.16 -5.25 -13.96
CA VAL A 413 4.55 -4.67 -12.76
C VAL A 413 3.96 -5.75 -11.86
N SER A 414 4.59 -6.00 -10.71
CA SER A 414 4.06 -6.84 -9.63
C SER A 414 3.26 -5.98 -8.66
N ILE A 415 1.94 -6.11 -8.65
CA ILE A 415 1.10 -5.33 -7.74
C ILE A 415 -0.02 -6.20 -7.18
N ASN A 416 0.17 -6.65 -5.94
CA ASN A 416 -0.70 -7.67 -5.36
C ASN A 416 -1.32 -7.19 -4.06
N ILE A 417 -2.54 -7.65 -3.79
CA ILE A 417 -3.23 -7.43 -2.51
C ILE A 417 -2.54 -8.25 -1.45
N ALA A 418 -1.89 -7.55 -0.52
CA ALA A 418 -1.30 -8.14 0.66
C ALA A 418 -2.40 -8.42 1.71
N PRO A 419 -2.24 -9.47 2.52
CA PRO A 419 -3.19 -9.78 3.59
C PRO A 419 -3.28 -8.67 4.64
N SER A 420 -4.40 -8.65 5.36
CA SER A 420 -4.54 -7.80 6.55
C SER A 420 -3.53 -8.26 7.58
N THR A 421 -2.59 -7.38 7.96
CA THR A 421 -1.42 -7.76 8.76
C THR A 421 -1.43 -7.08 10.12
N THR A 422 -1.17 -7.81 11.20
CA THR A 422 -1.10 -7.27 12.57
C THR A 422 0.22 -6.56 12.86
N THR A 423 0.61 -5.59 12.02
CA THR A 423 1.83 -4.79 12.19
C THR A 423 1.73 -3.84 13.38
N GLN A 424 2.87 -3.34 13.88
CA GLN A 424 2.90 -2.31 14.92
C GLN A 424 2.10 -1.06 14.53
N SER A 425 2.15 -0.68 13.24
CA SER A 425 1.41 0.47 12.70
C SER A 425 -0.11 0.30 12.74
N VAL A 426 -0.63 -0.93 12.75
CA VAL A 426 -2.07 -1.18 12.87
C VAL A 426 -2.49 -1.39 14.32
N VAL A 427 -1.73 -2.20 15.09
CA VAL A 427 -2.09 -2.53 16.48
C VAL A 427 -2.01 -1.35 17.44
N LYS A 428 -1.32 -0.25 17.06
CA LYS A 428 -1.33 1.01 17.81
C LYS A 428 -2.70 1.68 17.87
N ASN A 429 -3.59 1.40 16.92
CA ASN A 429 -4.98 1.85 16.96
C ASN A 429 -5.83 0.80 17.69
N PRO A 430 -6.37 1.10 18.90
CA PRO A 430 -7.10 0.11 19.69
C PRO A 430 -8.33 -0.47 18.99
N LEU A 431 -9.02 0.33 18.16
CA LEU A 431 -10.20 -0.11 17.44
C LEU A 431 -9.84 -1.10 16.33
N LEU A 432 -8.79 -0.81 15.55
CA LEU A 432 -8.31 -1.72 14.50
C LEU A 432 -7.74 -3.00 15.09
N LYS A 433 -7.00 -2.90 16.21
CA LYS A 433 -6.50 -4.07 16.94
C LYS A 433 -7.64 -4.98 17.37
N ALA A 434 -8.65 -4.44 18.05
CA ALA A 434 -9.80 -5.21 18.50
C ALA A 434 -10.59 -5.80 17.33
N ALA A 435 -10.71 -5.06 16.22
CA ALA A 435 -11.36 -5.56 15.01
C ALA A 435 -10.60 -6.74 14.37
N PHE A 436 -9.26 -6.70 14.32
CA PHE A 436 -8.44 -7.82 13.85
C PHE A 436 -8.53 -9.04 14.78
N GLU A 437 -8.53 -8.84 16.10
CA GLU A 437 -8.74 -9.92 17.07
C GLU A 437 -10.14 -10.57 16.93
N GLY A 438 -11.12 -9.82 16.42
CA GLY A 438 -12.48 -10.27 16.15
C GLY A 438 -12.76 -10.71 14.70
N ALA A 439 -11.79 -10.57 13.78
CA ALA A 439 -12.00 -10.75 12.34
C ALA A 439 -12.45 -12.18 11.97
N GLY A 440 -11.94 -13.19 12.69
CA GLY A 440 -12.32 -14.59 12.50
C GLY A 440 -13.81 -14.89 12.75
N LEU A 441 -14.56 -13.98 13.41
CA LEU A 441 -16.03 -14.11 13.52
C LEU A 441 -16.73 -13.99 12.15
N PHE A 442 -16.05 -13.38 11.17
CA PHE A 442 -16.57 -13.06 9.86
C PHE A 442 -15.83 -13.79 8.74
N ASP A 443 -15.14 -14.89 9.07
CA ASP A 443 -14.32 -15.67 8.16
C ASP A 443 -13.22 -14.80 7.48
N VAL A 444 -12.73 -13.80 8.21
CA VAL A 444 -11.63 -12.91 7.79
C VAL A 444 -10.38 -13.25 8.58
N GLU A 445 -9.30 -13.53 7.87
CA GLU A 445 -8.00 -13.89 8.43
C GLU A 445 -7.10 -12.65 8.52
N ALA A 446 -6.54 -12.42 9.71
CA ALA A 446 -5.48 -11.44 9.93
C ALA A 446 -4.15 -12.18 10.12
N PHE A 447 -3.16 -11.85 9.29
CA PHE A 447 -1.89 -12.53 9.20
C PHE A 447 -0.83 -11.87 10.07
N ALA A 448 0.12 -12.67 10.57
CA ALA A 448 1.29 -12.14 11.24
C ALA A 448 2.26 -11.50 10.21
N PRO A 449 3.05 -10.48 10.58
CA PRO A 449 3.99 -9.82 9.66
C PRO A 449 4.94 -10.79 8.95
N GLU A 450 5.45 -11.79 9.65
CA GLU A 450 6.33 -12.84 9.12
C GLU A 450 5.64 -13.72 8.07
N THR A 451 4.34 -14.00 8.25
CA THR A 451 3.53 -14.72 7.26
C THR A 451 3.33 -13.88 6.00
N THR A 452 2.96 -12.61 6.17
CA THR A 452 2.81 -11.65 5.08
C THR A 452 4.12 -11.48 4.31
N ASN A 453 5.23 -11.30 5.02
CA ASN A 453 6.57 -11.18 4.46
C ASN A 453 6.93 -12.39 3.58
N ALA A 454 6.63 -13.62 4.04
CA ALA A 454 6.87 -14.84 3.27
C ALA A 454 6.01 -14.95 2.01
N ILE A 455 4.72 -14.65 2.12
CA ILE A 455 3.77 -14.70 1.01
C ILE A 455 4.13 -13.65 -0.05
N MET A 456 4.32 -12.40 0.36
CA MET A 456 4.55 -11.30 -0.58
C MET A 456 5.92 -11.36 -1.23
N ALA A 457 6.94 -11.89 -0.55
CA ALA A 457 8.23 -12.16 -1.17
C ALA A 457 8.10 -13.21 -2.28
N ALA A 458 7.48 -14.36 -1.99
CA ALA A 458 7.31 -15.42 -2.99
C ALA A 458 6.42 -15.00 -4.16
N LEU A 459 5.37 -14.22 -3.90
CA LEU A 459 4.51 -13.72 -4.97
C LEU A 459 5.22 -12.74 -5.89
N TRP A 460 6.12 -11.91 -5.34
CA TRP A 460 6.97 -11.05 -6.19
C TRP A 460 7.91 -11.90 -7.05
N ILE A 461 8.51 -12.95 -6.49
CA ILE A 461 9.36 -13.87 -7.26
C ILE A 461 8.57 -14.60 -8.35
N TYR A 462 7.36 -15.08 -8.03
CA TYR A 462 6.44 -15.62 -9.02
C TYR A 462 6.20 -14.62 -10.15
N ASP A 463 5.81 -13.39 -9.83
CA ASP A 463 5.48 -12.39 -10.85
C ASP A 463 6.66 -12.05 -11.75
N LEU A 464 7.88 -12.09 -11.23
CA LEU A 464 9.10 -11.80 -11.97
C LEU A 464 9.54 -12.92 -12.92
N ASN A 465 9.10 -14.16 -12.69
CA ASN A 465 9.61 -15.34 -13.39
C ASN A 465 8.54 -16.09 -14.19
N ALA A 466 7.30 -16.14 -13.69
CA ALA A 466 6.23 -16.92 -14.29
C ALA A 466 5.78 -16.28 -15.63
N PRO A 467 5.94 -16.96 -16.78
CA PRO A 467 5.61 -16.38 -18.08
C PRO A 467 4.15 -15.97 -18.21
N GLN A 468 3.24 -16.67 -17.50
CA GLN A 468 1.80 -16.43 -17.52
C GLN A 468 1.33 -15.40 -16.47
N SER A 469 2.23 -14.83 -15.66
CA SER A 469 1.82 -13.84 -14.66
C SER A 469 1.19 -12.61 -15.34
N PRO A 470 0.09 -12.05 -14.79
CA PRO A 470 -0.46 -10.77 -15.22
C PRO A 470 0.57 -9.63 -15.21
N SER A 471 1.61 -9.75 -14.38
CA SER A 471 2.70 -8.80 -14.26
C SER A 471 3.60 -8.71 -15.48
N ASN A 472 3.72 -9.79 -16.27
CA ASN A 472 4.50 -9.79 -17.50
C ASN A 472 3.78 -8.95 -18.57
N PRO A 473 4.40 -7.88 -19.11
CA PRO A 473 3.80 -6.97 -20.07
C PRO A 473 3.31 -7.63 -21.37
N GLU A 474 3.93 -8.74 -21.76
CA GLU A 474 3.62 -9.49 -22.98
C GLU A 474 2.26 -10.19 -22.93
N ASN A 475 1.73 -10.46 -21.73
CA ASN A 475 0.42 -11.07 -21.58
C ASN A 475 -0.69 -10.03 -21.80
N GLN A 476 -1.66 -10.39 -22.64
CA GLN A 476 -2.85 -9.57 -22.84
C GLN A 476 -3.85 -9.80 -21.71
N LEU A 477 -4.21 -8.73 -21.00
CA LEU A 477 -5.28 -8.75 -20.01
C LEU A 477 -6.62 -8.47 -20.69
N ALA A 478 -7.68 -9.17 -20.27
CA ALA A 478 -9.03 -8.90 -20.79
C ALA A 478 -9.56 -7.54 -20.32
N HIS A 479 -8.99 -7.00 -19.23
CA HIS A 479 -9.23 -5.65 -18.73
C HIS A 479 -8.03 -5.19 -17.87
N PRO A 480 -7.60 -3.92 -17.90
CA PRO A 480 -6.44 -3.45 -17.12
C PRO A 480 -6.55 -3.71 -15.60
N LEU A 481 -7.76 -3.64 -15.05
CA LEU A 481 -8.02 -3.93 -13.64
C LEU A 481 -7.73 -5.39 -13.23
N GLN A 482 -7.57 -6.32 -14.18
CA GLN A 482 -7.12 -7.68 -13.87
C GLN A 482 -5.77 -7.67 -13.15
N LEU A 483 -4.89 -6.72 -13.48
CA LEU A 483 -3.61 -6.52 -12.80
C LEU A 483 -3.76 -6.33 -11.29
N LEU A 484 -4.88 -5.74 -10.83
CA LEU A 484 -5.11 -5.43 -9.42
C LEU A 484 -5.89 -6.52 -8.67
N MET A 485 -6.66 -7.34 -9.39
CA MET A 485 -7.57 -8.31 -8.78
C MET A 485 -7.05 -9.74 -8.80
N GLU A 486 -6.20 -10.08 -9.77
CA GLU A 486 -5.54 -11.39 -9.79
C GLU A 486 -4.48 -11.48 -8.70
N ASN A 487 -4.16 -12.70 -8.27
CA ASN A 487 -3.21 -12.99 -7.20
C ASN A 487 -3.53 -12.29 -5.87
N ALA A 488 -4.81 -12.02 -5.60
CA ALA A 488 -5.24 -11.30 -4.41
C ALA A 488 -5.27 -12.18 -3.14
N ASN A 489 -4.55 -11.74 -2.10
CA ASN A 489 -4.79 -12.19 -0.73
C ASN A 489 -5.62 -11.15 0.02
N HIS A 490 -6.95 -11.25 -0.15
CA HIS A 490 -7.89 -10.35 0.50
C HIS A 490 -8.26 -10.78 1.92
N GLY A 491 -7.62 -11.81 2.48
CA GLY A 491 -7.87 -12.32 3.83
C GLY A 491 -9.34 -12.69 4.08
N GLY A 492 -10.10 -13.08 3.06
CA GLY A 492 -11.54 -13.35 3.15
C GLY A 492 -12.47 -12.16 2.92
N LEU A 493 -11.97 -10.91 2.93
CA LEU A 493 -12.81 -9.70 2.88
C LEU A 493 -13.73 -9.62 1.66
N TRP A 494 -13.29 -10.10 0.49
CA TRP A 494 -14.12 -10.10 -0.72
C TRP A 494 -15.32 -11.04 -0.63
N ASN A 495 -15.21 -12.12 0.15
CA ASN A 495 -16.25 -13.12 0.28
C ASN A 495 -17.27 -12.77 1.39
N VAL A 496 -17.08 -11.65 2.07
CA VAL A 496 -17.98 -11.17 3.11
C VAL A 496 -19.23 -10.55 2.46
N PRO A 497 -20.45 -11.00 2.81
CA PRO A 497 -21.68 -10.56 2.13
C PRO A 497 -22.20 -9.18 2.56
N TYR A 498 -21.46 -8.49 3.41
CA TYR A 498 -21.77 -7.16 3.92
C TYR A 498 -20.52 -6.28 3.85
N LEU A 499 -20.74 -4.98 3.80
CA LEU A 499 -19.71 -3.96 3.84
C LEU A 499 -18.89 -4.10 5.14
N ALA A 500 -17.59 -4.30 5.00
CA ALA A 500 -16.68 -4.56 6.12
C ALA A 500 -16.81 -3.47 7.21
N ARG A 501 -16.88 -2.19 6.83
CA ARG A 501 -17.08 -1.05 7.73
C ARG A 501 -18.34 -1.13 8.60
N THR A 502 -19.38 -1.84 8.16
CA THR A 502 -20.62 -2.01 8.92
C THR A 502 -20.58 -3.23 9.84
N ALA A 503 -19.52 -4.04 9.77
CA ALA A 503 -19.28 -5.17 10.67
C ALA A 503 -18.12 -4.92 11.65
N LEU A 504 -17.17 -4.03 11.32
CA LEU A 504 -16.01 -3.71 12.15
C LEU A 504 -16.35 -3.29 13.58
N PRO A 505 -17.35 -2.44 13.87
CA PRO A 505 -17.70 -2.09 15.25
C PRO A 505 -18.15 -3.31 16.06
N PHE A 506 -18.83 -4.26 15.43
CA PHE A 506 -19.24 -5.52 16.06
C PHE A 506 -18.04 -6.44 16.30
N ALA A 507 -17.13 -6.55 15.31
CA ALA A 507 -15.85 -7.26 15.44
C ALA A 507 -15.06 -6.73 16.64
N ALA A 508 -14.96 -5.40 16.76
CA ALA A 508 -14.21 -4.74 17.81
C ALA A 508 -14.81 -5.00 19.20
N VAL A 509 -16.13 -4.90 19.38
CA VAL A 509 -16.80 -5.21 20.66
C VAL A 509 -16.52 -6.66 21.07
N TYR A 510 -16.61 -7.60 20.13
CA TYR A 510 -16.30 -9.01 20.39
C TYR A 510 -14.83 -9.22 20.75
N GLY A 511 -13.91 -8.62 19.99
CA GLY A 511 -12.46 -8.68 20.21
C GLY A 511 -12.07 -8.13 21.58
N PHE A 512 -12.62 -6.98 21.99
CA PHE A 512 -12.43 -6.43 23.34
C PHE A 512 -12.83 -7.42 24.45
N GLY A 513 -13.93 -8.15 24.28
CA GLY A 513 -14.37 -9.18 25.22
C GLY A 513 -13.40 -10.36 25.33
N LYS A 514 -12.82 -10.80 24.20
CA LYS A 514 -11.83 -11.89 24.14
C LYS A 514 -10.49 -11.47 24.75
N GLY A 515 -10.03 -10.24 24.48
CA GLY A 515 -8.82 -9.66 25.06
C GLY A 515 -8.89 -9.51 26.59
N LEU A 516 -10.07 -9.20 27.13
CA LEU A 516 -10.31 -9.19 28.58
C LEU A 516 -10.22 -10.60 29.17
N ARG A 517 -10.85 -11.61 28.56
CA ARG A 517 -10.79 -13.01 29.05
C ARG A 517 -9.37 -13.58 29.04
N SER A 518 -8.57 -13.27 28.02
CA SER A 518 -7.14 -13.68 27.94
C SER A 518 -6.30 -13.12 29.11
N LYS A 519 -6.59 -11.89 29.57
CA LYS A 519 -5.90 -11.30 30.74
C LYS A 519 -6.30 -11.91 32.08
N TYR A 520 -7.49 -12.50 32.19
CA TYR A 520 -7.95 -13.16 33.42
C TYR A 520 -7.48 -14.62 33.54
N VAL A 521 -7.12 -15.28 32.43
CA VAL A 521 -6.58 -16.66 32.44
C VAL A 521 -5.06 -16.69 32.67
N LYS A 522 -4.36 -15.54 32.53
CA LYS A 522 -2.93 -15.39 32.81
C LYS A 522 -2.62 -14.81 34.21
N LYS A 523 -3.54 -14.90 35.16
CA LYS A 523 -3.32 -14.49 36.55
C LYS A 523 -3.36 -15.67 37.50
#